data_AF-A0A5E8AVM0-F1
#
_entry.id   AF-A0A5E8AVM0-F1
#
_cell.length_a   1.000
_cell.length_b   1.000
_cell.length_c   1.000
_cell.angle_alpha   90.00
_cell.angle_beta   90.00
_cell.angle_gamma   90.00
#
_symmetry.space_group_name_H-M   'P 1'
#
loop_
_entity.id
_entity.type
_entity.pdbx_description
1 polymer ?
#
loop_
_entity_poly.entity_id
_entity_poly.type
_entity_poly.pdbx_seq_one_letter_code
_entity_poly.pdbx_strand_id
1 'polypeptide(L)'
;MMETKLIRGTVSVLFFLTTMSCTWEQAEPQVDCSVSPVEIDVLESVATECGAAIGSFRVNAAGGEPPYLYTSEAGTNADGVFSSLEAGNYVVVATDAKGCASEVTIPIQNLEGVNLQEIVVEESGCGSTEGKIEVVASGGVEPYLYSINEGQPQTGRTFSGLTRGTYTVKIADQLGCEIVESVEVLAGVSYENSVKNIIENSCAVSGCHNGSISPDLRSFATIQARASSIKARTASGSMPRGSTLTQAQKDAIACWVDDGAPQN
;
A
#
# COMPACT_ATOMS: atom_id res chain seq x y z
N MET A 1 77.16 23.73 -12.29
CA MET A 1 76.79 23.22 -10.95
C MET A 1 77.03 24.35 -9.97
N MET A 2 76.05 24.97 -9.32
CA MET A 2 74.72 24.55 -8.91
C MET A 2 73.68 25.62 -9.36
N GLU A 3 72.52 25.16 -9.84
CA GLU A 3 71.40 26.01 -10.22
C GLU A 3 70.65 26.53 -8.99
N THR A 4 70.21 27.79 -9.03
CA THR A 4 68.89 28.17 -8.50
C THR A 4 68.36 29.36 -9.28
N LYS A 5 67.14 29.19 -9.78
CA LYS A 5 66.49 29.94 -10.85
C LYS A 5 65.71 31.12 -10.25
N LEU A 6 65.97 32.33 -10.77
CA LEU A 6 65.25 33.60 -10.51
C LEU A 6 63.71 33.42 -10.67
N ILE A 7 62.84 34.25 -10.10
CA ILE A 7 62.54 35.63 -10.55
C ILE A 7 61.71 36.36 -9.48
N ARG A 8 62.20 37.52 -9.00
CA ARG A 8 61.44 38.78 -8.85
C ARG A 8 62.39 39.92 -8.47
N GLY A 9 62.42 40.98 -9.29
CA GLY A 9 63.03 42.29 -8.94
C GLY A 9 62.32 42.90 -7.72
N THR A 10 62.94 43.75 -6.89
CA THR A 10 63.62 45.02 -7.24
C THR A 10 64.70 45.35 -6.18
N VAL A 11 65.72 46.13 -6.58
CA VAL A 11 66.86 46.58 -5.74
C VAL A 11 66.65 48.01 -5.20
N SER A 12 66.99 48.21 -3.92
CA SER A 12 67.35 49.45 -3.18
C SER A 12 66.28 50.57 -3.03
N VAL A 13 66.23 51.40 -1.99
CA VAL A 13 67.25 52.09 -1.18
C VAL A 13 66.70 52.36 0.24
N LEU A 14 67.56 52.28 1.26
CA LEU A 14 67.26 52.62 2.66
C LEU A 14 67.41 54.14 2.86
N PHE A 15 66.29 54.85 3.11
CA PHE A 15 66.31 56.20 3.68
C PHE A 15 65.67 56.12 5.07
N PHE A 16 66.50 56.23 6.11
CA PHE A 16 66.02 56.52 7.46
C PHE A 16 65.61 57.97 7.51
N LEU A 17 64.35 58.26 7.82
CA LEU A 17 63.93 59.39 8.66
C LEU A 17 62.45 59.18 9.08
N THR A 18 62.24 59.21 10.41
CA THR A 18 60.98 59.14 11.15
C THR A 18 60.33 57.75 11.30
N THR A 19 60.07 57.39 12.56
CA THR A 19 59.51 56.10 13.00
C THR A 19 58.04 55.98 12.58
N MET A 20 57.79 55.46 11.38
CA MET A 20 56.50 54.84 11.08
C MET A 20 56.61 53.34 11.36
N SER A 21 55.95 52.92 12.43
CA SER A 21 55.72 51.52 12.74
C SER A 21 54.84 50.93 11.64
N CYS A 22 55.45 50.26 10.66
CA CYS A 22 54.70 49.44 9.72
C CYS A 22 54.26 48.15 10.44
N THR A 23 53.04 48.14 10.97
CA THR A 23 52.34 46.89 11.27
C THR A 23 51.90 46.29 9.95
N TRP A 24 52.59 45.24 9.50
CA TRP A 24 52.09 44.40 8.42
C TRP A 24 50.97 43.55 9.03
N GLU A 25 49.73 43.76 8.60
CA GLU A 25 48.63 42.83 8.86
C GLU A 25 48.78 41.71 7.83
N GLN A 26 49.05 40.48 8.26
CA GLN A 26 48.93 39.32 7.39
C GLN A 26 47.44 39.18 7.03
N ALA A 27 47.05 39.69 5.87
CA ALA A 27 45.73 39.40 5.31
C ALA A 27 45.70 37.90 4.96
N GLU A 28 44.91 37.13 5.70
CA GLU A 28 44.64 35.75 5.35
C GLU A 28 44.06 35.71 3.93
N PRO A 29 44.55 34.84 3.03
CA PRO A 29 44.04 34.75 1.67
C PRO A 29 42.55 34.45 1.73
N GLN A 30 41.73 35.44 1.38
CA GLN A 30 40.27 35.30 1.35
C GLN A 30 39.91 34.39 0.17
N VAL A 31 39.12 33.35 0.43
CA VAL A 31 38.59 32.47 -0.60
C VAL A 31 37.58 33.25 -1.42
N ASP A 32 37.90 33.53 -2.69
CA ASP A 32 36.99 34.19 -3.62
C ASP A 32 36.25 33.16 -4.49
N CYS A 33 35.00 32.87 -4.11
CA CYS A 33 34.13 31.95 -4.82
C CYS A 33 33.43 32.56 -6.05
N SER A 34 33.65 33.84 -6.35
CA SER A 34 32.90 34.55 -7.41
C SER A 34 33.47 34.34 -8.82
N VAL A 35 34.74 33.93 -8.93
CA VAL A 35 35.43 33.80 -10.23
C VAL A 35 35.03 32.55 -11.03
N SER A 36 34.55 31.51 -10.35
CA SER A 36 34.05 30.27 -10.94
C SER A 36 33.14 29.60 -9.91
N PRO A 37 31.87 30.00 -9.82
CA PRO A 37 30.96 29.45 -8.82
C PRO A 37 30.77 27.95 -9.06
N VAL A 38 30.62 27.20 -7.97
CA VAL A 38 30.24 25.79 -8.06
C VAL A 38 28.79 25.74 -8.52
N GLU A 39 28.50 24.93 -9.53
CA GLU A 39 27.15 24.68 -10.02
C GLU A 39 26.86 23.19 -9.92
N ILE A 40 25.67 22.82 -9.44
CA ILE A 40 25.25 21.43 -9.31
C ILE A 40 24.24 21.11 -10.39
N ASP A 41 24.54 20.09 -11.19
CA ASP A 41 23.63 19.51 -12.16
C ASP A 41 23.08 18.18 -11.64
N VAL A 42 21.77 17.96 -11.82
CA VAL A 42 21.10 16.71 -11.43
C VAL A 42 21.03 15.83 -12.67
N LEU A 43 21.82 14.76 -12.67
CA LEU A 43 21.92 13.86 -13.83
C LEU A 43 20.75 12.88 -13.88
N GLU A 44 20.43 12.30 -12.72
CA GLU A 44 19.39 11.29 -12.58
C GLU A 44 18.67 11.44 -11.23
N SER A 45 17.38 11.14 -11.21
CA SER A 45 16.57 11.05 -10.00
C SER A 45 15.54 9.95 -10.17
N VAL A 46 15.50 9.01 -9.23
CA VAL A 46 14.59 7.88 -9.18
C VAL A 46 13.68 8.06 -7.97
N ALA A 47 12.37 8.06 -8.22
CA ALA A 47 11.37 8.15 -7.19
C ALA A 47 11.38 6.91 -6.28
N THR A 48 10.73 7.03 -5.14
CA THR A 48 10.33 5.90 -4.31
C THR A 48 8.97 5.38 -4.75
N GLU A 49 8.73 4.10 -4.50
CA GLU A 49 7.50 3.42 -4.85
C GLU A 49 6.96 2.70 -3.61
N CYS A 50 5.65 2.67 -3.44
CA CYS A 50 4.99 1.97 -2.34
C CYS A 50 5.45 2.41 -0.93
N GLY A 51 6.01 3.63 -0.79
CA GLY A 51 6.63 4.10 0.45
C GLY A 51 7.94 3.40 0.83
N ALA A 52 8.57 2.65 -0.08
CA ALA A 52 9.84 1.99 0.17
C ALA A 52 11.03 2.96 0.03
N ALA A 53 12.06 2.75 0.85
CA ALA A 53 13.31 3.51 0.80
C ALA A 53 14.23 3.06 -0.35
N ILE A 54 13.75 3.11 -1.59
CA ILE A 54 14.49 2.66 -2.79
C ILE A 54 14.88 3.80 -3.72
N GLY A 55 14.54 5.04 -3.36
CA GLY A 55 14.82 6.23 -4.16
C GLY A 55 16.31 6.44 -4.31
N SER A 56 16.70 7.13 -5.38
CA SER A 56 18.10 7.50 -5.61
C SER A 56 18.20 8.77 -6.43
N PHE A 57 19.33 9.45 -6.33
CA PHE A 57 19.66 10.51 -7.27
C PHE A 57 21.16 10.56 -7.50
N ARG A 58 21.54 11.14 -8.64
CA ARG A 58 22.93 11.37 -9.01
C ARG A 58 23.11 12.82 -9.41
N VAL A 59 24.10 13.46 -8.82
CA VAL A 59 24.49 14.84 -9.12
C VAL A 59 25.91 14.90 -9.66
N ASN A 60 26.22 16.01 -10.34
CA ASN A 60 27.58 16.37 -10.70
C ASN A 60 27.80 17.86 -10.47
N ALA A 61 28.96 18.22 -9.93
CA ALA A 61 29.39 19.60 -9.78
C ALA A 61 30.30 20.05 -10.93
N ALA A 62 30.13 21.29 -11.36
CA ALA A 62 30.99 22.00 -12.31
C ALA A 62 31.39 23.37 -11.74
N GLY A 63 32.39 24.03 -12.35
CA GLY A 63 32.95 25.28 -11.82
C GLY A 63 33.95 25.05 -10.68
N GLY A 64 34.26 26.06 -9.85
CA GLY A 64 35.17 25.93 -8.69
C GLY A 64 36.54 25.28 -8.97
N GLU A 65 37.13 24.69 -7.93
CA GLU A 65 38.36 23.89 -8.02
C GLU A 65 38.16 22.45 -7.51
N PRO A 66 38.26 21.41 -8.37
CA PRO A 66 38.12 20.02 -7.95
C PRO A 66 39.26 19.58 -7.02
N PRO A 67 39.08 18.54 -6.19
CA PRO A 67 37.92 17.65 -6.11
C PRO A 67 36.71 18.27 -5.39
N TYR A 68 35.52 17.75 -5.70
CA TYR A 68 34.28 18.12 -5.00
C TYR A 68 33.91 17.07 -3.95
N LEU A 69 33.29 17.53 -2.88
CA LEU A 69 32.68 16.71 -1.84
C LEU A 69 31.19 17.04 -1.78
N TYR A 70 30.34 16.02 -1.93
CA TYR A 70 28.89 16.14 -1.85
C TYR A 70 28.42 15.72 -0.47
N THR A 71 27.62 16.56 0.16
CA THR A 71 27.01 16.32 1.47
C THR A 71 25.50 16.48 1.37
N SER A 72 24.75 15.57 1.98
CA SER A 72 23.30 15.64 2.11
C SER A 72 22.85 14.99 3.42
N GLU A 73 21.55 15.00 3.70
CA GLU A 73 20.96 14.30 4.85
C GLU A 73 21.20 12.77 4.79
N ALA A 74 21.45 12.22 3.59
CA ALA A 74 21.75 10.81 3.38
C ALA A 74 23.24 10.46 3.56
N GLY A 75 24.10 11.47 3.81
CA GLY A 75 25.53 11.28 4.08
C GLY A 75 26.44 12.09 3.16
N THR A 76 27.69 11.66 3.07
CA THR A 76 28.75 12.38 2.36
C THR A 76 29.51 11.45 1.43
N ASN A 77 29.72 11.85 0.17
CA ASN A 77 30.49 11.08 -0.82
C ASN A 77 31.23 12.02 -1.81
N ALA A 78 32.04 11.43 -2.68
CA ALA A 78 32.80 12.15 -3.71
C ALA A 78 32.33 11.83 -5.15
N ASP A 79 31.46 10.84 -5.32
CA ASP A 79 30.93 10.39 -6.61
C ASP A 79 29.56 11.00 -6.96
N GLY A 80 28.91 11.66 -5.99
CA GLY A 80 27.62 12.34 -6.17
C GLY A 80 26.45 11.37 -6.25
N VAL A 81 26.60 10.12 -5.81
CA VAL A 81 25.56 9.08 -5.91
C VAL A 81 24.94 8.80 -4.54
N PHE A 82 23.63 9.00 -4.43
CA PHE A 82 22.86 8.70 -3.22
C PHE A 82 21.76 7.70 -3.56
N SER A 83 21.63 6.65 -2.74
CA SER A 83 20.70 5.54 -2.97
C SER A 83 20.06 5.09 -1.65
N SER A 84 19.02 4.26 -1.75
CA SER A 84 18.22 3.79 -0.62
C SER A 84 17.54 4.94 0.15
N LEU A 85 17.01 5.90 -0.60
CA LEU A 85 16.39 7.11 -0.07
C LEU A 85 14.88 6.91 0.09
N GLU A 86 14.32 7.50 1.14
CA GLU A 86 12.87 7.62 1.32
C GLU A 86 12.33 8.82 0.51
N ALA A 87 11.01 8.90 0.37
CA ALA A 87 10.38 10.06 -0.24
C ALA A 87 10.66 11.31 0.61
N GLY A 88 11.08 12.39 -0.04
CA GLY A 88 11.45 13.61 0.66
C GLY A 88 12.23 14.59 -0.20
N ASN A 89 12.53 15.75 0.36
CA ASN A 89 13.39 16.73 -0.28
C ASN A 89 14.79 16.61 0.33
N TYR A 90 15.79 16.31 -0.49
CA TYR A 90 17.18 16.21 -0.07
C TYR A 90 17.93 17.47 -0.48
N VAL A 91 18.60 18.10 0.48
CA VAL A 91 19.46 19.26 0.22
C VAL A 91 20.87 18.77 0.01
N VAL A 92 21.36 18.88 -1.22
CA VAL A 92 22.71 18.47 -1.59
C VAL A 92 23.59 19.70 -1.65
N VAL A 93 24.66 19.69 -0.86
CA VAL A 93 25.70 20.71 -0.86
C VAL A 93 26.96 20.13 -1.48
N ALA A 94 27.41 20.72 -2.59
CA ALA A 94 28.70 20.41 -3.22
C ALA A 94 29.73 21.44 -2.78
N THR A 95 30.83 20.98 -2.18
CA THR A 95 31.95 21.82 -1.72
C THR A 95 33.20 21.50 -2.53
N ASP A 96 33.86 22.53 -3.06
CA ASP A 96 35.11 22.38 -3.81
C ASP A 96 36.36 22.35 -2.89
N ALA A 97 37.54 22.17 -3.47
CA ALA A 97 38.80 22.08 -2.72
C ALA A 97 39.21 23.38 -2.01
N LYS A 98 38.65 24.53 -2.42
CA LYS A 98 38.88 25.85 -1.82
C LYS A 98 37.88 26.16 -0.71
N GLY A 99 36.85 25.33 -0.52
CA GLY A 99 35.79 25.53 0.46
C GLY A 99 34.60 26.33 -0.06
N CYS A 100 34.52 26.57 -1.37
CA CYS A 100 33.35 27.16 -2.00
C CYS A 100 32.24 26.11 -2.10
N ALA A 101 31.06 26.43 -1.59
CA ALA A 101 29.93 25.53 -1.56
C ALA A 101 28.75 26.08 -2.38
N SER A 102 27.96 25.18 -2.94
CA SER A 102 26.66 25.48 -3.53
C SER A 102 25.67 24.39 -3.15
N GLU A 103 24.39 24.74 -3.14
CA GLU A 103 23.33 23.85 -2.70
C GLU A 103 22.23 23.71 -3.76
N VAL A 104 21.64 22.52 -3.84
CA VAL A 104 20.46 22.24 -4.64
C VAL A 104 19.51 21.35 -3.85
N THR A 105 18.21 21.58 -4.00
CA THR A 105 17.19 20.72 -3.40
C THR A 105 16.65 19.75 -4.45
N ILE A 106 16.71 18.45 -4.15
CA ILE A 106 16.24 17.39 -5.04
C ILE A 106 15.02 16.71 -4.40
N PRO A 107 13.84 16.80 -5.03
CA PRO A 107 12.65 16.10 -4.56
C PRO A 107 12.67 14.63 -5.00
N ILE A 108 12.67 13.70 -4.05
CA ILE A 108 12.37 12.30 -4.27
C ILE A 108 10.87 12.09 -4.03
N GLN A 109 10.13 11.87 -5.12
CA GLN A 109 8.69 11.64 -5.05
C GLN A 109 8.38 10.25 -4.50
N ASN A 110 7.20 10.10 -3.89
CA ASN A 110 6.59 8.81 -3.63
C ASN A 110 5.52 8.57 -4.69
N LEU A 111 5.69 7.55 -5.54
CA LEU A 111 4.62 7.07 -6.38
C LEU A 111 3.67 6.27 -5.48
N GLU A 112 2.48 6.81 -5.24
CA GLU A 112 1.44 6.13 -4.48
C GLU A 112 1.13 4.79 -5.16
N GLY A 113 1.16 3.72 -4.36
CA GLY A 113 0.89 2.36 -4.86
C GLY A 113 -0.57 2.16 -5.25
N VAL A 114 -0.89 0.93 -5.66
CA VAL A 114 -2.28 0.51 -5.85
C VAL A 114 -3.07 0.74 -4.56
N ASN A 115 -4.32 1.16 -4.69
CA ASN A 115 -5.29 1.35 -3.63
C ASN A 115 -6.53 0.48 -3.91
N LEU A 116 -7.05 -0.15 -2.86
CA LEU A 116 -8.30 -0.91 -2.93
C LEU A 116 -9.48 0.06 -2.78
N GLN A 117 -10.33 0.15 -3.80
CA GLN A 117 -11.49 1.04 -3.80
C GLN A 117 -12.73 0.34 -3.24
N GLU A 118 -13.02 -0.86 -3.73
CA GLU A 118 -14.21 -1.61 -3.36
C GLU A 118 -13.98 -3.12 -3.52
N ILE A 119 -14.59 -3.89 -2.62
CA ILE A 119 -14.74 -5.33 -2.77
C ILE A 119 -16.22 -5.66 -2.72
N VAL A 120 -16.74 -6.18 -3.83
CA VAL A 120 -18.11 -6.66 -3.93
C VAL A 120 -18.10 -8.16 -3.70
N VAL A 121 -18.85 -8.61 -2.71
CA VAL A 121 -19.00 -10.03 -2.38
C VAL A 121 -20.42 -10.47 -2.69
N GLU A 122 -20.57 -11.42 -3.61
CA GLU A 122 -21.81 -12.15 -3.82
C GLU A 122 -21.78 -13.41 -2.94
N GLU A 123 -22.78 -13.51 -2.05
CA GLU A 123 -22.89 -14.58 -1.07
C GLU A 123 -23.17 -15.92 -1.75
N SER A 124 -22.50 -16.99 -1.30
CA SER A 124 -22.89 -18.36 -1.63
C SER A 124 -24.19 -18.69 -0.91
N GLY A 125 -25.16 -19.30 -1.58
CA GLY A 125 -26.44 -19.62 -0.96
C GLY A 125 -27.21 -20.72 -1.69
N CYS A 126 -28.34 -21.12 -1.12
CA CYS A 126 -29.17 -22.21 -1.63
C CYS A 126 -29.88 -21.84 -2.95
N GLY A 127 -29.12 -21.93 -4.04
CA GLY A 127 -29.47 -21.55 -5.42
C GLY A 127 -28.23 -21.19 -6.26
N SER A 128 -27.14 -20.78 -5.62
CA SER A 128 -25.80 -20.65 -6.21
C SER A 128 -24.79 -21.33 -5.29
N THR A 129 -24.19 -22.42 -5.75
CA THR A 129 -23.10 -23.11 -5.02
C THR A 129 -21.81 -22.31 -4.97
N GLU A 130 -21.78 -21.14 -5.63
CA GLU A 130 -20.60 -20.35 -5.90
C GLU A 130 -20.88 -18.89 -5.56
N GLY A 131 -20.18 -18.39 -4.55
CA GLY A 131 -20.01 -16.96 -4.29
C GLY A 131 -19.01 -16.36 -5.26
N LYS A 132 -18.96 -15.03 -5.29
CA LYS A 132 -18.08 -14.25 -6.15
C LYS A 132 -17.46 -13.10 -5.39
N ILE A 133 -16.17 -12.85 -5.60
CA ILE A 133 -15.48 -11.65 -5.16
C ILE A 133 -15.10 -10.85 -6.40
N GLU A 134 -15.51 -9.59 -6.44
CA GLU A 134 -15.10 -8.63 -7.46
C GLU A 134 -14.34 -7.48 -6.80
N VAL A 135 -13.17 -7.16 -7.35
CA VAL A 135 -12.23 -6.22 -6.77
C VAL A 135 -12.12 -5.00 -7.67
N VAL A 136 -12.22 -3.81 -7.10
CA VAL A 136 -11.99 -2.55 -7.81
C VAL A 136 -10.77 -1.89 -7.19
N ALA A 137 -9.73 -1.71 -7.99
CA ALA A 137 -8.48 -1.06 -7.61
C ALA A 137 -8.31 0.27 -8.36
N SER A 138 -7.56 1.20 -7.77
CA SER A 138 -7.22 2.50 -8.34
C SER A 138 -5.81 2.93 -7.89
N GLY A 139 -5.22 3.97 -8.49
CA GLY A 139 -3.85 4.40 -8.14
C GLY A 139 -2.76 3.44 -8.64
N GLY A 140 -1.49 3.65 -8.28
CA GLY A 140 -0.38 2.84 -8.78
C GLY A 140 -0.25 2.85 -10.31
N VAL A 141 0.48 1.85 -10.85
CA VAL A 141 0.76 1.73 -12.28
C VAL A 141 0.16 0.46 -12.88
N GLU A 142 -0.73 0.62 -13.86
CA GLU A 142 -1.31 -0.48 -14.61
C GLU A 142 -0.25 -1.23 -15.45
N PRO A 143 -0.41 -2.55 -15.72
CA PRO A 143 -1.57 -3.38 -15.36
C PRO A 143 -1.54 -3.93 -13.93
N TYR A 144 -2.72 -4.12 -13.35
CA TYR A 144 -2.87 -4.79 -12.04
C TYR A 144 -2.96 -6.31 -12.17
N LEU A 145 -2.39 -7.01 -11.19
CA LEU A 145 -2.50 -8.44 -10.97
C LEU A 145 -3.26 -8.71 -9.67
N TYR A 146 -4.30 -9.53 -9.77
CA TYR A 146 -5.15 -9.94 -8.66
C TYR A 146 -4.89 -11.41 -8.35
N SER A 147 -4.80 -11.75 -7.07
CA SER A 147 -4.82 -13.14 -6.62
C SER A 147 -5.68 -13.30 -5.36
N ILE A 148 -6.09 -14.54 -5.11
CA ILE A 148 -6.89 -14.91 -3.95
C ILE A 148 -6.21 -16.09 -3.25
N ASN A 149 -6.07 -16.04 -1.93
CA ASN A 149 -5.41 -17.07 -1.09
C ASN A 149 -4.04 -17.51 -1.63
N GLU A 150 -3.20 -16.54 -2.04
CA GLU A 150 -1.89 -16.80 -2.65
C GLU A 150 -1.93 -17.64 -3.94
N GLY A 151 -3.09 -17.71 -4.59
CA GLY A 151 -3.27 -18.36 -5.88
C GLY A 151 -2.50 -17.68 -7.01
N GLN A 152 -2.57 -18.27 -8.21
CA GLN A 152 -1.91 -17.72 -9.39
C GLN A 152 -2.46 -16.31 -9.71
N PRO A 153 -1.59 -15.29 -9.86
CA PRO A 153 -2.02 -13.96 -10.22
C PRO A 153 -2.68 -13.93 -11.61
N GLN A 154 -3.75 -13.13 -11.73
CA GLN A 154 -4.47 -12.92 -12.97
C GLN A 154 -4.79 -11.43 -13.17
N THR A 155 -4.98 -11.00 -14.41
CA THR A 155 -5.44 -9.62 -14.72
C THR A 155 -6.94 -9.43 -14.54
N GLY A 156 -7.69 -10.54 -14.43
CA GLY A 156 -9.12 -10.53 -14.14
C GLY A 156 -9.39 -10.12 -12.70
N ARG A 157 -10.26 -9.13 -12.52
CA ARG A 157 -10.63 -8.58 -11.21
C ARG A 157 -11.69 -9.40 -10.44
N THR A 158 -12.15 -10.49 -11.04
CA THR A 158 -13.30 -11.27 -10.57
C THR A 158 -12.89 -12.71 -10.28
N PHE A 159 -13.27 -13.18 -9.09
CA PHE A 159 -13.11 -14.55 -8.65
C PHE A 159 -14.49 -15.16 -8.42
N SER A 160 -14.88 -16.13 -9.24
CA SER A 160 -16.12 -16.90 -9.09
C SER A 160 -15.82 -18.29 -8.54
N GLY A 161 -16.86 -19.06 -8.18
CA GLY A 161 -16.65 -20.42 -7.69
C GLY A 161 -16.27 -20.51 -6.22
N LEU A 162 -16.47 -19.43 -5.45
CA LEU A 162 -15.99 -19.34 -4.08
C LEU A 162 -17.01 -19.95 -3.11
N THR A 163 -16.56 -20.88 -2.29
CA THR A 163 -17.37 -21.39 -1.18
C THR A 163 -17.45 -20.38 -0.04
N ARG A 164 -18.33 -20.60 0.94
CA ARG A 164 -18.29 -19.81 2.17
C ARG A 164 -16.91 -19.89 2.83
N GLY A 165 -16.38 -18.74 3.25
CA GLY A 165 -15.15 -18.67 4.01
C GLY A 165 -14.47 -17.31 3.91
N THR A 166 -13.37 -17.16 4.63
CA THR A 166 -12.49 -16.00 4.52
C THR A 166 -11.47 -16.21 3.41
N TYR A 167 -11.31 -15.18 2.57
CA TYR A 167 -10.38 -15.14 1.47
C TYR A 167 -9.45 -13.95 1.60
N THR A 168 -8.17 -14.19 1.33
CA THR A 168 -7.16 -13.13 1.28
C THR A 168 -7.02 -12.68 -0.17
N VAL A 169 -7.50 -11.48 -0.48
CA VAL A 169 -7.34 -10.85 -1.79
C VAL A 169 -6.03 -10.08 -1.80
N LYS A 170 -5.22 -10.29 -2.83
CA LYS A 170 -3.98 -9.56 -3.05
C LYS A 170 -4.03 -8.87 -4.41
N ILE A 171 -3.68 -7.60 -4.45
CA ILE A 171 -3.55 -6.80 -5.66
C ILE A 171 -2.11 -6.32 -5.75
N ALA A 172 -1.48 -6.51 -6.90
CA ALA A 172 -0.16 -5.98 -7.21
C ALA A 172 -0.23 -5.11 -8.47
N ASP A 173 0.51 -4.00 -8.50
CA ASP A 173 0.66 -3.19 -9.70
C ASP A 173 1.90 -3.58 -10.51
N GLN A 174 2.17 -2.90 -11.63
CA GLN A 174 3.32 -3.19 -12.48
C GLN A 174 4.66 -2.91 -11.79
N LEU A 175 4.69 -1.97 -10.84
CA LEU A 175 5.89 -1.60 -10.09
C LEU A 175 6.15 -2.55 -8.90
N GLY A 176 5.19 -3.42 -8.58
CA GLY A 176 5.30 -4.39 -7.50
C GLY A 176 4.76 -3.89 -6.16
N CYS A 177 3.98 -2.79 -6.15
CA CYS A 177 3.25 -2.37 -4.97
C CYS A 177 2.09 -3.33 -4.70
N GLU A 178 2.01 -3.86 -3.48
CA GLU A 178 1.03 -4.86 -3.11
C GLU A 178 0.09 -4.37 -2.00
N ILE A 179 -1.20 -4.62 -2.15
CA ILE A 179 -2.20 -4.55 -1.09
C ILE A 179 -2.77 -5.93 -0.84
N VAL A 180 -2.97 -6.24 0.44
CA VAL A 180 -3.58 -7.49 0.89
C VAL A 180 -4.76 -7.17 1.80
N GLU A 181 -5.93 -7.69 1.48
CA GLU A 181 -7.17 -7.48 2.24
C GLU A 181 -7.85 -8.83 2.52
N SER A 182 -8.39 -8.99 3.73
CA SER A 182 -9.20 -10.17 4.09
C SER A 182 -10.68 -9.90 3.86
N VAL A 183 -11.33 -10.78 3.12
CA VAL A 183 -12.73 -10.68 2.73
C VAL A 183 -13.47 -11.92 3.16
N GLU A 184 -14.65 -11.78 3.74
CA GLU A 184 -15.49 -12.92 4.09
C GLU A 184 -16.61 -13.11 3.07
N VAL A 185 -16.68 -14.30 2.48
CA VAL A 185 -17.84 -14.76 1.70
C VAL A 185 -18.77 -15.45 2.69
N LEU A 186 -19.89 -14.80 2.99
CA LEU A 186 -20.92 -15.31 3.89
C LEU A 186 -21.90 -16.26 3.19
N ALA A 187 -22.55 -17.09 4.00
CA ALA A 187 -23.79 -17.75 3.59
C ALA A 187 -24.94 -16.76 3.77
N GLY A 188 -25.77 -16.61 2.74
CA GLY A 188 -26.60 -15.42 2.63
C GLY A 188 -27.51 -15.12 3.82
N VAL A 189 -27.24 -14.02 4.53
CA VAL A 189 -28.02 -13.57 5.71
C VAL A 189 -29.44 -13.09 5.35
N SER A 190 -29.75 -12.93 4.06
CA SER A 190 -31.12 -12.75 3.53
C SER A 190 -32.02 -14.00 3.73
N TYR A 191 -31.39 -15.16 3.96
CA TYR A 191 -32.12 -16.42 4.04
C TYR A 191 -32.76 -16.68 5.40
N GLU A 192 -32.24 -16.13 6.51
CA GLU A 192 -32.81 -16.34 7.84
C GLU A 192 -34.24 -15.79 7.94
N ASN A 193 -34.46 -14.55 7.48
CA ASN A 193 -35.79 -13.94 7.47
C ASN A 193 -36.74 -14.68 6.53
N SER A 194 -36.22 -15.17 5.41
CA SER A 194 -36.98 -15.98 4.45
C SER A 194 -37.39 -17.33 5.05
N VAL A 195 -36.47 -18.04 5.70
CA VAL A 195 -36.69 -19.33 6.37
C VAL A 195 -37.62 -19.16 7.57
N LYS A 196 -37.42 -18.11 8.38
CA LYS A 196 -38.32 -17.76 9.48
C LYS A 196 -39.76 -17.57 8.98
N ASN A 197 -39.96 -16.78 7.92
CA ASN A 197 -41.27 -16.57 7.31
C ASN A 197 -41.88 -17.88 6.77
N ILE A 198 -41.08 -18.77 6.18
CA ILE A 198 -41.56 -20.08 5.70
C ILE A 198 -41.99 -20.96 6.89
N ILE A 199 -41.20 -21.02 7.96
CA ILE A 199 -41.50 -21.81 9.16
C ILE A 199 -42.76 -21.27 9.85
N GLU A 200 -42.88 -19.95 10.02
CA GLU A 200 -44.02 -19.28 10.64
C GLU A 200 -45.33 -19.50 9.88
N ASN A 201 -45.30 -19.55 8.55
CA ASN A 201 -46.49 -19.78 7.73
C ASN A 201 -46.81 -21.27 7.51
N SER A 202 -46.12 -22.19 8.19
CA SER A 202 -46.26 -23.64 8.01
C SER A 202 -46.77 -24.36 9.26
N CYS A 203 -47.61 -25.39 9.06
CA CYS A 203 -48.10 -26.24 10.16
C CYS A 203 -47.15 -27.41 10.50
N ALA A 204 -45.84 -27.27 10.25
CA ALA A 204 -44.91 -28.39 10.11
C ALA A 204 -44.48 -29.06 11.42
N VAL A 205 -44.66 -28.44 12.59
CA VAL A 205 -44.07 -28.94 13.85
C VAL A 205 -45.07 -29.10 15.00
N SER A 206 -46.06 -28.22 15.14
CA SER A 206 -47.19 -28.39 16.08
C SER A 206 -48.20 -27.25 15.90
N GLY A 207 -49.36 -27.54 15.31
CA GLY A 207 -50.41 -26.55 15.06
C GLY A 207 -50.13 -25.63 13.86
N CYS A 208 -51.20 -25.10 13.27
CA CYS A 208 -51.11 -24.09 12.21
C CYS A 208 -50.98 -22.71 12.84
N HIS A 209 -49.88 -22.02 12.56
CA HIS A 209 -49.77 -20.60 12.82
C HIS A 209 -50.35 -19.87 11.60
N ASN A 210 -51.59 -19.40 11.71
CA ASN A 210 -52.29 -18.65 10.66
C ASN A 210 -51.73 -17.22 10.55
N GLY A 211 -50.44 -17.08 10.23
CA GLY A 211 -49.77 -15.77 10.07
C GLY A 211 -49.42 -15.04 11.37
N SER A 212 -49.59 -15.67 12.54
CA SER A 212 -49.13 -15.15 13.83
C SER A 212 -47.74 -15.70 14.16
N ILE A 213 -46.76 -14.81 14.39
CA ILE A 213 -45.41 -15.17 14.86
C ILE A 213 -45.54 -16.02 16.13
N SER A 214 -45.13 -17.28 16.06
CA SER A 214 -45.04 -18.15 17.23
C SER A 214 -44.14 -17.47 18.28
N PRO A 215 -44.55 -17.33 19.55
CA PRO A 215 -43.74 -16.68 20.59
C PRO A 215 -42.33 -17.26 20.73
N ASP A 216 -42.15 -18.51 20.29
CA ASP A 216 -40.91 -19.28 20.36
C ASP A 216 -39.91 -18.95 19.22
N LEU A 217 -40.29 -18.27 18.14
CA LEU A 217 -39.40 -17.95 17.00
C LEU A 217 -38.69 -16.59 17.12
N ARG A 218 -38.45 -16.16 18.37
CA ARG A 218 -37.82 -14.86 18.67
C ARG A 218 -36.29 -14.90 18.72
N SER A 219 -35.71 -16.08 18.78
CA SER A 219 -34.25 -16.27 18.80
C SER A 219 -33.79 -17.15 17.65
N PHE A 220 -32.59 -16.85 17.17
CA PHE A 220 -31.90 -17.62 16.13
C PHE A 220 -31.82 -19.11 16.46
N ALA A 221 -31.43 -19.44 17.69
CA ALA A 221 -31.31 -20.81 18.18
C ALA A 221 -32.62 -21.61 18.04
N THR A 222 -33.77 -20.98 18.29
CA THR A 222 -35.06 -21.66 18.17
C THR A 222 -35.52 -21.78 16.71
N ILE A 223 -35.17 -20.83 15.84
CA ILE A 223 -35.37 -20.95 14.38
C ILE A 223 -34.54 -22.12 13.85
N GLN A 224 -33.27 -22.22 14.23
CA GLN A 224 -32.34 -23.29 13.83
C GLN A 224 -32.80 -24.68 14.29
N ALA A 225 -33.24 -24.82 15.54
CA ALA A 225 -33.75 -26.08 16.06
C ALA A 225 -35.00 -26.56 15.31
N ARG A 226 -35.91 -25.62 14.98
CA ARG A 226 -37.13 -25.94 14.23
C ARG A 226 -36.85 -26.30 12.77
N ALA A 227 -35.97 -25.56 12.11
CA ALA A 227 -35.53 -25.88 10.75
C ALA A 227 -34.90 -27.28 10.67
N SER A 228 -34.03 -27.61 11.65
CA SER A 228 -33.40 -28.93 11.77
C SER A 228 -34.43 -30.05 11.94
N SER A 229 -35.47 -29.82 12.74
CA SER A 229 -36.59 -30.76 12.90
C SER A 229 -37.36 -30.98 11.60
N ILE A 230 -37.69 -29.90 10.86
CA ILE A 230 -38.40 -29.99 9.57
C ILE A 230 -37.57 -30.76 8.54
N LYS A 231 -36.26 -30.53 8.48
CA LYS A 231 -35.34 -31.28 7.62
C LYS A 231 -35.36 -32.78 7.94
N ALA A 232 -35.21 -33.15 9.22
CA ALA A 232 -35.22 -34.54 9.66
C ALA A 232 -36.56 -35.25 9.35
N ARG A 233 -37.68 -34.55 9.51
CA ARG A 233 -39.02 -35.07 9.19
C ARG A 233 -39.26 -35.23 7.70
N THR A 234 -38.71 -34.33 6.89
CA THR A 234 -38.77 -34.42 5.43
C THR A 234 -37.99 -35.64 4.94
N ALA A 235 -36.77 -35.86 5.46
CA ALA A 235 -35.94 -37.01 5.10
C ALA A 235 -36.57 -38.37 5.50
N SER A 236 -37.31 -38.40 6.62
CA SER A 236 -37.97 -39.61 7.13
C SER A 236 -39.41 -39.81 6.65
N GLY A 237 -39.91 -38.94 5.74
CA GLY A 237 -41.31 -38.98 5.28
C GLY A 237 -42.35 -38.75 6.40
N SER A 238 -41.92 -38.29 7.58
CA SER A 238 -42.72 -38.17 8.80
C SER A 238 -43.29 -36.77 9.01
N MET A 239 -43.52 -36.03 7.92
CA MET A 239 -44.18 -34.74 7.95
C MET A 239 -45.64 -34.91 8.41
N PRO A 240 -46.17 -34.01 9.27
CA PRO A 240 -47.54 -34.13 9.74
C PRO A 240 -48.51 -34.06 8.55
N ARG A 241 -49.59 -34.85 8.59
CA ARG A 241 -50.67 -34.74 7.61
C ARG A 241 -51.21 -33.30 7.62
N GLY A 242 -51.24 -32.66 6.45
CA GLY A 242 -51.66 -31.26 6.30
C GLY A 242 -50.53 -30.23 6.28
N SER A 243 -49.26 -30.63 6.17
CA SER A 243 -48.16 -29.67 5.94
C SER A 243 -48.37 -28.90 4.63
N THR A 244 -48.30 -27.56 4.69
CA THR A 244 -48.46 -26.65 3.54
C THR A 244 -47.15 -26.34 2.81
N LEU A 245 -46.02 -26.84 3.30
CA LEU A 245 -44.70 -26.58 2.71
C LEU A 245 -44.58 -27.20 1.32
N THR A 246 -44.23 -26.37 0.33
CA THR A 246 -43.85 -26.82 -1.01
C THR A 246 -42.49 -27.53 -0.96
N GLN A 247 -42.17 -28.30 -2.01
CA GLN A 247 -40.87 -28.97 -2.07
C GLN A 247 -39.72 -27.96 -2.05
N ALA A 248 -39.83 -26.87 -2.82
CA ALA A 248 -38.86 -25.78 -2.82
C ALA A 248 -38.66 -25.15 -1.43
N GLN A 249 -39.72 -25.01 -0.63
CA GLN A 249 -39.60 -24.50 0.75
C GLN A 249 -38.93 -25.50 1.71
N LYS A 250 -39.13 -26.81 1.50
CA LYS A 250 -38.45 -27.85 2.29
C LYS A 250 -36.97 -27.92 1.94
N ASP A 251 -36.66 -27.86 0.64
CA ASP A 251 -35.30 -27.82 0.13
C ASP A 251 -34.58 -26.57 0.65
N ALA A 252 -35.31 -25.46 0.71
CA ALA A 252 -34.82 -24.22 1.27
C ALA A 252 -34.44 -24.35 2.76
N ILE A 253 -35.39 -24.82 3.59
CA ILE A 253 -35.13 -25.07 5.02
C ILE A 253 -33.97 -26.06 5.22
N ALA A 254 -33.92 -27.13 4.44
CA ALA A 254 -32.87 -28.15 4.53
C ALA A 254 -31.49 -27.54 4.23
N CYS A 255 -31.41 -26.73 3.19
CA CYS A 255 -30.18 -26.12 2.76
C CYS A 255 -29.67 -25.05 3.74
N TRP A 256 -30.55 -24.22 4.33
CA TRP A 256 -30.15 -23.31 5.43
C TRP A 256 -29.56 -24.04 6.64
N VAL A 257 -30.12 -25.20 6.98
CA VAL A 257 -29.65 -26.04 8.08
C VAL A 257 -28.28 -26.65 7.76
N ASP A 258 -28.04 -27.03 6.50
CA ASP A 258 -26.77 -27.58 6.01
C ASP A 258 -25.65 -26.55 5.91
N ASP A 259 -25.97 -25.32 5.50
CA ASP A 259 -24.99 -24.23 5.41
C ASP A 259 -24.42 -23.86 6.78
N GLY A 260 -25.01 -24.32 7.88
CA GLY A 260 -24.56 -24.00 9.23
C GLY A 260 -24.83 -22.53 9.51
N ALA A 261 -26.03 -22.29 10.02
CA ALA A 261 -26.51 -21.01 10.51
C ALA A 261 -25.36 -20.24 11.23
N PRO A 262 -25.05 -18.99 10.84
CA PRO A 262 -23.97 -18.23 11.46
C PRO A 262 -24.21 -18.17 12.97
N GLN A 263 -23.23 -18.63 13.75
CA GLN A 263 -23.25 -18.50 15.19
C GLN A 263 -22.99 -17.03 15.54
N ASN A 264 -24.03 -16.19 15.43
CA ASN A 264 -24.01 -14.84 16.02
C ASN A 264 -24.55 -14.91 17.45
#